data_AF-A0A532HXQ1-F1
#
_entry.id   AF-A0A532HXQ1-F1
#
_cell.length_a   1.000
_cell.length_b   1.000
_cell.length_c   1.000
_cell.angle_alpha   90.00
_cell.angle_beta   90.00
_cell.angle_gamma   90.00
#
_symmetry.space_group_name_H-M   'P 1'
#
loop_
_entity.id
_entity.type
_entity.pdbx_description
1 polymer ?
#
loop_
_entity_poly.entity_id
_entity_poly.type
_entity_poly.pdbx_seq_one_letter_code
_entity_poly.pdbx_strand_id
1 'polypeptide(L)'
;MILITYELRARLLANGAADTETDHVPVVKLFDPTGPATWLLTELDADGDALFGLCDLGFGFPELGSVSLAELQSVKGRLGLGIERDLYFKARFPLSVYAEAARFAGHITEDERLLRQAADALSKLRPELPPNTAEQTRR
;
A
#
# COMPACT_ATOMS: atom_id res chain seq x y z
N MET A 1 6.11 20.76 2.03
CA MET A 1 6.74 19.44 1.82
C MET A 1 6.28 18.89 0.47
N ILE A 2 7.14 18.20 -0.28
CA ILE A 2 6.73 17.47 -1.48
C ILE A 2 6.35 16.04 -1.07
N LEU A 3 5.09 15.66 -1.28
CA LEU A 3 4.58 14.33 -0.90
C LEU A 3 5.24 13.23 -1.73
N ILE A 4 5.25 13.38 -3.06
CA ILE A 4 5.81 12.39 -3.98
C ILE A 4 6.99 13.03 -4.72
N THR A 5 8.22 12.62 -4.39
CA THR A 5 9.42 13.08 -5.11
C THR A 5 9.46 12.48 -6.52
N TYR A 6 10.37 12.97 -7.36
CA TYR A 6 10.55 12.46 -8.72
C TYR A 6 10.85 10.95 -8.73
N GLU A 7 11.72 10.50 -7.83
CA GLU A 7 12.12 9.09 -7.71
C GLU A 7 10.98 8.20 -7.24
N LEU A 8 10.17 8.69 -6.27
CA LEU A 8 8.97 7.98 -5.82
C LEU A 8 7.91 7.92 -6.92
N ARG A 9 7.70 9.02 -7.64
CA ARG A 9 6.75 9.08 -8.76
C ARG A 9 7.12 8.06 -9.84
N ALA A 10 8.39 7.98 -10.22
CA ALA A 10 8.86 7.03 -11.23
C ALA A 10 8.58 5.58 -10.81
N ARG A 11 8.80 5.23 -9.54
CA ARG A 11 8.52 3.89 -9.00
C ARG A 11 7.02 3.60 -8.94
N LEU A 12 6.20 4.54 -8.48
CA LEU A 12 4.76 4.40 -8.41
C LEU A 12 4.13 4.22 -9.81
N LEU A 13 4.58 5.01 -10.79
CA LEU A 13 4.14 4.87 -12.20
C LEU A 13 4.56 3.53 -12.80
N ALA A 14 5.78 3.07 -12.51
CA ALA A 14 6.24 1.77 -12.99
C ALA A 14 5.40 0.62 -12.44
N ASN A 15 4.97 0.70 -11.18
CA ASN A 15 4.05 -0.27 -10.59
C ASN A 15 2.64 -0.16 -11.22
N GLY A 16 2.10 1.06 -11.37
CA GLY A 16 0.78 1.29 -11.97
C GLY A 16 0.67 0.90 -13.45
N ALA A 17 1.79 0.84 -14.16
CA ALA A 17 1.85 0.40 -15.55
C ALA A 17 2.07 -1.12 -15.72
N ALA A 18 2.11 -1.91 -14.65
CA ALA A 18 2.31 -3.35 -14.74
C ALA A 18 1.08 -4.04 -15.38
N ASP A 19 1.32 -4.86 -16.41
CA ASP A 19 0.26 -5.56 -17.16
C ASP A 19 -0.46 -6.65 -16.33
N THR A 20 0.13 -7.07 -15.21
CA THR A 20 -0.41 -8.08 -14.30
C THR A 20 -0.61 -7.51 -12.91
N GLU A 21 -1.76 -7.82 -12.31
CA GLU A 21 -2.04 -7.50 -10.92
C GLU A 21 -0.95 -8.09 -10.01
N THR A 22 -0.17 -7.20 -9.41
CA THR A 22 1.04 -7.55 -8.66
C THR A 22 0.92 -7.01 -7.25
N ASP A 23 1.20 -7.84 -6.26
CA ASP A 23 1.21 -7.42 -4.85
C ASP A 23 2.51 -6.67 -4.53
N HIS A 24 2.50 -5.37 -4.83
CA HIS A 24 3.67 -4.51 -4.68
C HIS A 24 4.01 -4.23 -3.22
N VAL A 25 5.30 -4.03 -2.96
CA VAL A 25 5.77 -3.48 -1.68
C VAL A 25 5.50 -1.97 -1.65
N PRO A 26 4.90 -1.42 -0.57
CA PRO A 26 4.63 0.01 -0.47
C PRO A 26 5.85 0.88 -0.77
N VAL A 27 5.66 1.86 -1.66
CA VAL A 27 6.72 2.76 -2.13
C VAL A 27 6.84 3.97 -1.21
N VAL A 28 5.73 4.44 -0.65
CA VAL A 28 5.67 5.63 0.21
C VAL A 28 4.61 5.46 1.29
N LYS A 29 4.90 6.02 2.47
CA LYS A 29 3.94 6.23 3.54
C LYS A 29 3.64 7.73 3.69
N LEU A 30 2.36 8.08 3.69
CA LEU A 30 1.87 9.42 3.98
C LEU A 30 1.06 9.39 5.27
N PHE A 31 1.00 10.51 5.99
CA PHE A 31 0.23 10.63 7.22
C PHE A 31 -0.26 12.07 7.47
N ASP A 32 -1.39 12.20 8.16
CA ASP A 32 -1.83 13.47 8.72
C ASP A 32 -1.08 13.72 10.05
N PRO A 33 -0.19 14.72 10.15
CA PRO A 33 0.53 15.00 11.39
C PRO A 33 -0.38 15.49 12.52
N THR A 34 -1.65 15.80 12.23
CA THR A 34 -2.63 16.33 13.18
C THR A 34 -3.85 15.43 13.37
N GLY A 35 -3.83 14.24 12.77
CA GLY A 35 -4.93 13.29 12.77
C GLY A 35 -4.42 11.84 12.73
N PRO A 36 -5.34 10.87 12.75
CA PRO A 36 -4.98 9.46 12.71
C PRO A 36 -4.71 8.93 11.30
N ALA A 37 -4.99 9.73 10.26
CA ALA A 37 -5.02 9.25 8.89
C ALA A 37 -3.62 8.88 8.38
N THR A 38 -3.50 7.70 7.75
CA THR A 38 -2.26 7.13 7.21
C THR A 38 -2.55 6.43 5.89
N TRP A 39 -1.59 6.51 4.96
CA TRP A 39 -1.66 5.82 3.65
C TRP A 39 -0.35 5.09 3.38
N LEU A 40 -0.42 3.87 2.88
CA LEU A 40 0.69 3.13 2.28
C LEU A 40 0.40 2.94 0.79
N LEU A 41 1.18 3.60 -0.07
CA LEU A 41 0.88 3.68 -1.50
C LEU A 41 1.87 2.89 -2.33
N THR A 42 1.36 2.22 -3.35
CA THR A 42 2.08 1.26 -4.19
C THR A 42 2.10 1.64 -5.66
N GLU A 43 1.04 2.27 -6.17
CA GLU A 43 0.90 2.65 -7.57
C GLU A 43 0.49 4.12 -7.72
N LEU A 44 0.81 4.67 -8.88
CA LEU A 44 0.25 5.90 -9.41
C LEU A 44 -0.23 5.61 -10.83
N ASP A 45 -1.46 5.98 -11.14
CA ASP A 45 -2.04 5.86 -12.47
C ASP A 45 -1.34 6.78 -13.49
N ALA A 46 -1.47 6.46 -14.77
CA ALA A 46 -0.94 7.25 -15.87
C ALA A 46 -1.51 8.67 -15.95
N ASP A 47 -2.69 8.92 -15.36
CA ASP A 47 -3.26 10.26 -15.18
C ASP A 47 -2.40 11.17 -14.29
N GLY A 48 -1.47 10.60 -13.53
CA GLY A 48 -0.53 11.30 -12.67
C GLY A 48 -1.09 11.81 -11.35
N ASP A 49 -2.34 11.45 -11.02
CA ASP A 49 -3.08 11.87 -9.84
C ASP A 49 -3.63 10.71 -8.99
N ALA A 50 -4.24 9.69 -9.60
CA ALA A 50 -4.85 8.59 -8.87
C ALA A 50 -3.79 7.63 -8.30
N LEU A 51 -3.58 7.67 -6.99
CA LEU A 51 -2.73 6.73 -6.25
C LEU A 51 -3.57 5.52 -5.83
N PHE A 52 -2.95 4.34 -5.73
CA PHE A 52 -3.56 3.16 -5.11
C PHE A 52 -2.73 2.68 -3.92
N GLY A 53 -3.40 2.11 -2.92
CA GLY A 53 -2.75 1.54 -1.76
C GLY A 53 -3.70 1.20 -0.62
N LEU A 54 -3.14 1.06 0.58
CA LEU A 54 -3.87 0.86 1.82
C LEU A 54 -4.10 2.21 2.51
N CYS A 55 -5.36 2.52 2.75
CA CYS A 55 -5.85 3.79 3.27
C CYS A 55 -6.47 3.58 4.66
N ASP A 56 -6.02 4.32 5.65
CA ASP A 56 -6.59 4.34 6.99
C ASP A 56 -6.94 5.76 7.36
N LEU A 57 -8.23 6.06 7.50
CA LEU A 57 -8.71 7.38 7.88
C LEU A 57 -8.92 7.50 9.41
N GLY A 58 -8.52 6.49 10.18
CA GLY A 58 -8.63 6.44 11.63
C GLY A 58 -10.01 6.06 12.17
N PHE A 59 -10.82 5.37 11.36
CA PHE A 59 -12.17 4.92 11.75
C PHE A 59 -12.24 3.46 12.22
N GLY A 60 -11.10 2.77 12.33
CA GLY A 60 -11.05 1.36 12.76
C GLY A 60 -11.09 0.35 11.61
N PHE A 61 -11.23 0.81 10.37
CA PHE A 61 -11.38 -0.02 9.17
C PHE A 61 -10.46 0.49 8.05
N PRO A 62 -9.17 0.12 8.06
CA PRO A 62 -8.26 0.38 6.94
C PRO A 62 -8.69 -0.40 5.71
N GLU A 63 -8.67 0.23 4.54
CA GLU A 63 -9.20 -0.32 3.29
C GLU A 63 -8.20 -0.15 2.14
N LEU A 64 -8.19 -1.11 1.22
CA LEU A 64 -7.49 -0.96 -0.05
C LEU A 64 -8.32 -0.08 -0.99
N GLY A 65 -7.70 0.90 -1.65
CA GLY A 65 -8.40 1.74 -2.59
C GLY A 65 -7.57 2.87 -3.18
N SER A 66 -8.21 3.62 -4.07
CA SER A 66 -7.60 4.77 -4.74
C SER A 66 -7.80 6.07 -3.96
N VAL A 67 -6.83 6.98 -4.07
CA VAL A 67 -6.87 8.32 -3.49
C VAL A 67 -6.22 9.33 -4.44
N SER A 68 -6.76 10.54 -4.54
CA SER A 68 -6.18 11.60 -5.38
C SER A 68 -4.96 12.25 -4.71
N LEU A 69 -3.86 12.35 -5.45
CA LEU A 69 -2.68 13.09 -5.02
C LEU A 69 -2.98 14.58 -4.81
N ALA A 70 -3.74 15.18 -5.73
CA ALA A 70 -4.16 16.58 -5.63
C ALA A 70 -5.03 16.82 -4.39
N GLU A 71 -5.96 15.92 -4.08
CA GLU A 71 -6.76 16.01 -2.86
C GLU A 71 -5.86 15.96 -1.62
N LEU A 72 -4.95 14.98 -1.53
CA LEU A 72 -3.99 14.87 -0.42
C LEU A 72 -3.12 16.13 -0.26
N GLN A 73 -2.67 16.73 -1.36
CA GLN A 73 -1.88 17.97 -1.36
C GLN A 73 -2.70 19.20 -0.92
N SER A 74 -4.01 19.17 -1.17
CA SER A 74 -4.93 20.26 -0.82
C SER A 74 -5.34 20.27 0.65
N VAL A 75 -5.23 19.12 1.35
CA VAL A 75 -5.60 18.98 2.76
C VAL A 75 -4.91 20.04 3.62
N LYS A 76 -5.71 20.68 4.46
CA LYS A 76 -5.27 21.57 5.55
C LYS A 76 -5.88 21.03 6.84
N GLY A 77 -5.09 20.24 7.56
CA GLY A 77 -5.38 19.77 8.90
C GLY A 77 -5.28 20.88 9.94
N ARG A 78 -5.20 20.49 11.22
CA ARG A 78 -5.11 21.45 12.32
C ARG A 78 -3.81 22.26 12.20
N LEU A 79 -3.82 23.48 12.72
CA LEU A 79 -2.66 24.39 12.67
C LEU A 79 -2.19 24.74 11.23
N GLY A 80 -3.00 24.47 10.21
CA GLY A 80 -2.65 24.72 8.81
C GLY A 80 -1.66 23.72 8.22
N LEU A 81 -1.36 22.63 8.93
CA LEU A 81 -0.49 21.56 8.45
C LEU A 81 -1.22 20.72 7.40
N GLY A 82 -0.51 20.34 6.33
CA GLY A 82 -1.04 19.39 5.35
C GLY A 82 -0.63 17.96 5.69
N ILE A 83 -0.97 17.04 4.79
CA ILE A 83 -0.40 15.68 4.81
C ILE A 83 1.14 15.77 4.69
N GLU A 84 1.83 14.83 5.32
CA GLU A 84 3.27 14.69 5.26
C GLU A 84 3.68 13.32 4.75
N ARG A 85 4.90 13.25 4.21
CA ARG A 85 5.54 11.99 3.84
C ARG A 85 6.47 11.55 4.97
N ASP A 86 6.37 10.29 5.35
CA ASP A 86 7.31 9.67 6.27
C ASP A 86 8.66 9.43 5.57
N LEU A 87 9.72 10.10 6.06
CA LEU A 87 11.07 10.02 5.48
C LEU A 87 11.85 8.77 5.93
N TYR A 88 11.39 8.11 6.99
CA TYR A 88 12.08 6.97 7.60
C TYR A 88 11.37 5.64 7.34
N PHE A 89 10.16 5.69 6.79
CA PHE A 89 9.42 4.53 6.35
C PHE A 89 10.24 3.65 5.39
N LYS A 90 10.33 2.36 5.73
CA LYS A 90 10.95 1.33 4.91
C LYS A 90 10.06 0.10 4.91
N ALA A 91 9.27 -0.05 3.84
CA ALA A 91 8.42 -1.21 3.67
C ALA A 91 9.26 -2.50 3.60
N ARG A 92 8.79 -3.55 4.28
CA ARG A 92 9.47 -4.87 4.34
C ARG A 92 8.64 -6.01 3.78
N PHE A 93 7.35 -5.78 3.55
CA PHE A 93 6.39 -6.78 3.11
C PHE A 93 5.54 -6.26 1.94
N PRO A 94 4.90 -7.14 1.16
CA PRO A 94 3.89 -6.74 0.18
C PRO A 94 2.68 -6.03 0.81
N LEU A 95 1.95 -5.26 0.02
CA LEU A 95 0.79 -4.49 0.47
C LEU A 95 -0.28 -5.38 1.11
N SER A 96 -0.51 -6.58 0.58
CA SER A 96 -1.48 -7.53 1.14
C SER A 96 -1.18 -7.90 2.61
N VAL A 97 0.10 -8.00 2.98
CA VAL A 97 0.52 -8.28 4.36
C VAL A 97 0.21 -7.11 5.27
N TYR A 98 0.46 -5.88 4.81
CA TYR A 98 0.09 -4.67 5.55
C TYR A 98 -1.43 -4.58 5.70
N ALA A 99 -2.20 -4.89 4.65
CA ALA A 99 -3.66 -4.86 4.67
C ALA A 99 -4.23 -5.87 5.67
N GLU A 100 -3.72 -7.11 5.65
CA GLU A 100 -4.18 -8.14 6.58
C GLU A 100 -3.79 -7.82 8.04
N ALA A 101 -2.58 -7.33 8.28
CA ALA A 101 -2.17 -6.86 9.60
C ALA A 101 -3.06 -5.70 10.09
N ALA A 102 -3.35 -4.74 9.21
CA ALA A 102 -4.18 -3.58 9.51
C ALA A 102 -5.64 -3.97 9.80
N ARG A 103 -6.18 -4.96 9.07
CA ARG A 103 -7.52 -5.52 9.29
C ARG A 103 -7.67 -6.09 10.70
N PHE A 104 -6.64 -6.76 11.23
CA PHE A 104 -6.66 -7.26 12.60
C PHE A 104 -6.43 -6.17 13.66
N ALA A 105 -5.58 -5.19 13.35
CA ALA A 105 -5.23 -4.12 14.27
C ALA A 105 -6.27 -2.98 14.32
N GLY A 106 -7.13 -2.87 13.30
CA GLY A 106 -8.05 -1.75 13.08
C GLY A 106 -7.35 -0.46 12.64
N HIS A 107 -6.05 -0.49 12.34
CA HIS A 107 -5.27 0.63 11.86
C HIS A 107 -4.01 0.14 11.12
N ILE A 108 -3.46 0.95 10.22
CA ILE A 108 -2.18 0.63 9.57
C ILE A 108 -1.08 0.51 10.64
N THR A 109 -0.39 -0.63 10.64
CA THR A 109 0.66 -0.93 11.61
C THR A 109 1.97 -1.34 10.94
N GLU A 110 3.07 -0.94 11.55
CA GLU A 110 4.43 -1.39 11.19
C GLU A 110 5.02 -2.37 12.21
N ASP A 111 4.21 -2.81 13.19
CA ASP A 111 4.61 -3.77 14.20
C ASP A 111 5.07 -5.08 13.54
N GLU A 112 6.31 -5.44 13.78
CA GLU A 112 6.94 -6.57 13.11
C GLU A 112 6.25 -7.90 13.41
N ARG A 113 5.73 -8.07 14.64
CA ARG A 113 5.06 -9.30 15.02
C ARG A 113 3.74 -9.44 14.28
N LEU A 114 2.95 -8.36 14.18
CA LEU A 114 1.69 -8.36 13.44
C LEU A 114 1.92 -8.59 11.94
N LEU A 115 2.91 -7.94 11.35
CA LEU A 115 3.25 -8.13 9.92
C LEU A 115 3.69 -9.57 9.63
N ARG A 116 4.52 -10.17 10.49
CA ARG A 116 4.92 -11.59 10.34
C ARG A 116 3.74 -12.54 10.48
N GLN A 117 2.86 -12.30 11.46
CA GLN A 117 1.65 -13.10 11.63
C GLN A 117 0.72 -13.02 10.41
N ALA A 118 0.55 -11.83 9.83
CA ALA A 118 -0.22 -11.63 8.61
C ALA A 118 0.42 -12.36 7.41
N ALA A 119 1.73 -12.24 7.23
CA ALA A 119 2.46 -12.95 6.18
C ALA A 119 2.32 -14.48 6.29
N ASP A 120 2.46 -15.02 7.50
CA ASP A 120 2.29 -16.46 7.78
C ASP A 120 0.86 -16.92 7.51
N ALA A 121 -0.14 -16.08 7.81
CA ALA A 121 -1.54 -16.38 7.52
C ALA A 121 -1.78 -16.45 6.01
N LEU A 122 -1.38 -15.42 5.26
CA LEU A 122 -1.55 -15.35 3.81
C LEU A 122 -0.83 -16.48 3.08
N SER A 123 0.36 -16.88 3.53
CA SER A 123 1.07 -18.03 2.95
C SER A 123 0.32 -19.36 3.11
N LYS A 124 -0.48 -19.53 4.17
CA LYS A 124 -1.28 -20.76 4.38
C LYS A 124 -2.55 -20.77 3.53
N LEU A 125 -3.05 -19.61 3.12
CA LEU A 125 -4.25 -19.44 2.30
C LEU A 125 -4.01 -19.69 0.81
N ARG A 126 -2.76 -19.69 0.34
CA ARG A 126 -2.39 -20.04 -1.04
C ARG A 126 -1.93 -21.50 -1.09
N PRO A 127 -2.81 -22.51 -1.26
CA PRO A 127 -2.35 -23.86 -1.51
C PRO A 127 -1.54 -23.86 -2.81
N GLU A 128 -0.40 -24.55 -2.81
CA GLU A 128 0.37 -24.74 -4.04
C GLU A 128 -0.53 -25.41 -5.07
N LEU A 129 -0.76 -24.73 -6.20
CA LEU A 129 -1.41 -25.34 -7.35
C LEU A 129 -0.59 -26.57 -7.74
N PRO A 130 -1.18 -27.78 -7.79
CA PRO A 130 -0.45 -28.94 -8.26
C PRO A 130 0.06 -28.67 -9.68
N PRO A 131 1.26 -29.16 -10.04
CA PRO A 131 1.82 -28.94 -11.37
C PRO A 131 0.82 -29.40 -12.43
N ASN A 132 0.58 -28.54 -13.43
CA ASN A 132 -0.36 -28.79 -14.50
C ASN A 132 0.03 -30.06 -15.29
N THR A 133 -0.60 -31.19 -15.00
CA THR A 133 -0.34 -32.48 -15.68
C THR A 133 -0.81 -32.49 -17.15
N ALA A 134 -1.43 -31.43 -17.66
CA ALA A 134 -2.08 -31.42 -18.96
C ALA A 134 -1.15 -31.29 -20.19
N GLU A 135 0.16 -31.05 -20.03
CA GLU A 135 1.09 -30.93 -21.17
C GLU A 135 2.01 -32.14 -21.41
N GLN A 136 1.86 -33.25 -20.67
CA GLN A 136 2.69 -34.45 -20.87
C GLN A 136 2.09 -35.53 -21.79
N THR A 137 0.97 -35.27 -22.46
CA THR A 137 0.41 -36.22 -23.44
C THR A 137 0.26 -35.61 -24.82
N ARG A 138 1.39 -35.24 -25.44
CA ARG A 138 1.54 -35.23 -26.90
C ARG A 138 2.89 -35.87 -27.23
N ARG A 139 2.89 -37.20 -27.32
CA ARG A 139 3.86 -37.98 -28.10
C ARG A 139 3.18 -38.40 -29.39
#